data_AF-A0A965UNK4-F1
#
_entry.id   AF-A0A965UNK4-F1
#
_cell.length_a   1.000
_cell.length_b   1.000
_cell.length_c   1.000
_cell.angle_alpha   90.00
_cell.angle_beta   90.00
_cell.angle_gamma   90.00
#
_symmetry.space_group_name_H-M   'P 1'
#
loop_
_entity.id
_entity.type
_entity.pdbx_description
1 polymer ?
#
loop_
_entity_poly.entity_id
_entity_poly.type
_entity_poly.pdbx_seq_one_letter_code
_entity_poly.pdbx_strand_id
1 'polypeptide(L)'
;MEQDTSYGRINVSYDHKPDFSVEESVILEIKDRAKKGYAKYGTTMTRQDLSTRDWLQHALEEALDLAIYLKRVIRDLDAQNKP
;
A
#
# COMPACT_ATOMS: atom_id res chain seq x y z
N MET A 1 4.11 26.81 6.58
CA MET A 1 2.70 26.41 6.63
C MET A 1 2.53 25.43 7.77
N GLU A 2 1.51 25.59 8.60
CA GLU A 2 1.15 24.58 9.60
C GLU A 2 0.46 23.41 8.90
N GLN A 3 0.90 22.19 9.20
CA GLN A 3 0.26 20.97 8.75
C GLN A 3 -0.15 20.14 9.96
N ASP A 4 -1.42 19.75 9.98
CA ASP A 4 -1.95 18.77 10.93
C ASP A 4 -1.58 17.37 10.44
N THR A 5 -0.84 16.62 11.25
CA THR A 5 -0.48 15.22 10.98
C THR A 5 -0.95 14.32 12.12
N SER A 6 -0.91 13.00 11.91
CA SER A 6 -1.16 12.03 12.98
C SER A 6 -0.18 12.12 14.16
N TYR A 7 0.96 12.79 13.97
CA TYR A 7 1.97 13.02 15.00
C TYR A 7 1.83 14.39 15.68
N GLY A 8 0.77 15.13 15.35
CA GLY A 8 0.51 16.49 15.84
C GLY A 8 0.77 17.57 14.79
N ARG A 9 0.72 18.82 15.25
CA ARG A 9 0.96 20.00 14.41
C ARG A 9 2.44 20.18 14.16
N ILE A 10 2.82 20.17 12.89
CA ILE A 10 4.17 20.47 12.46
C ILE A 10 4.19 21.75 11.65
N ASN A 11 5.18 22.59 11.93
CA ASN A 11 5.49 23.75 11.11
C ASN A 11 6.41 23.30 9.98
N VAL A 12 5.90 23.33 8.76
CA VAL A 12 6.66 22.92 7.58
C VAL A 12 6.94 24.14 6.72
N SER A 13 8.21 24.38 6.43
CA SER A 13 8.65 25.36 5.44
C SER A 13 9.23 24.61 4.26
N TYR A 14 8.77 24.97 3.06
CA TYR A 14 9.35 24.47 1.83
C TYR A 14 9.77 25.67 0.98
N ASP A 15 10.98 25.64 0.45
CA ASP A 15 11.40 26.60 -0.57
C ASP A 15 10.58 26.40 -1.86
N HIS A 16 10.24 25.15 -2.17
CA HIS A 16 9.27 24.73 -3.18
C HIS A 16 8.49 23.53 -2.66
N LYS A 17 7.16 23.51 -2.83
CA LYS A 17 6.33 22.38 -2.37
C LYS A 17 6.83 21.07 -2.99
N PRO A 18 7.16 20.04 -2.20
CA PRO A 18 7.53 18.73 -2.74
C PRO A 18 6.39 18.12 -3.55
N ASP A 19 6.76 17.32 -4.54
CA ASP A 19 5.79 16.50 -5.28
C ASP A 19 5.43 15.27 -4.45
N PHE A 20 4.15 15.19 -4.06
CA PHE A 20 3.57 14.06 -3.33
C PHE A 20 2.61 13.24 -4.21
N SER A 21 2.68 13.41 -5.54
CA SER A 21 1.74 12.77 -6.47
C SER A 21 1.77 11.25 -6.41
N VAL A 22 2.91 10.65 -6.08
CA VAL A 22 3.06 9.19 -5.89
C VAL A 22 2.27 8.72 -4.67
N GLU A 23 2.44 9.36 -3.52
CA GLU A 23 1.71 9.03 -2.29
C GLU A 23 0.21 9.28 -2.45
N GLU A 24 -0.17 10.39 -3.10
CA GLU A 24 -1.57 10.71 -3.41
C GLU A 24 -2.20 9.63 -4.30
N SER A 25 -1.47 9.11 -5.30
CA SER A 25 -1.94 8.00 -6.14
C SER A 25 -2.18 6.74 -5.31
N VAL A 26 -1.24 6.38 -4.44
CA VAL A 26 -1.38 5.18 -3.57
C VAL A 26 -2.60 5.31 -2.64
N ILE A 27 -2.85 6.51 -2.08
CA ILE A 27 -4.04 6.76 -1.24
C ILE A 27 -5.33 6.54 -2.03
N LEU A 28 -5.38 6.97 -3.29
CA LEU A 28 -6.55 6.76 -4.15
C LEU A 28 -6.76 5.28 -4.47
N GLU A 29 -5.69 4.56 -4.80
CA GLU A 29 -5.74 3.12 -5.05
C GLU A 29 -6.25 2.33 -3.84
N ILE A 30 -5.81 2.67 -2.63
CA ILE A 30 -6.30 2.07 -1.38
C ILE A 30 -7.81 2.28 -1.24
N LYS A 31 -8.30 3.50 -1.48
CA LYS A 31 -9.74 3.81 -1.41
C LYS A 31 -10.54 3.01 -2.43
N ASP A 32 -10.05 2.89 -3.65
CA ASP A 32 -10.76 2.16 -4.71
C ASP A 32 -10.71 0.65 -4.51
N ARG A 33 -9.63 0.10 -3.97
CA ARG A 33 -9.57 -1.31 -3.53
C ARG A 33 -10.59 -1.58 -2.43
N ALA A 34 -10.74 -0.67 -1.45
CA ALA A 34 -11.75 -0.82 -0.40
C ALA A 34 -13.17 -0.84 -0.97
N LYS A 35 -13.51 0.05 -1.91
CA LYS A 35 -14.81 0.05 -2.61
C LYS A 35 -15.05 -1.26 -3.38
N LYS A 36 -14.06 -1.74 -4.13
CA LYS A 36 -14.13 -3.01 -4.87
C LYS A 36 -14.31 -4.21 -3.94
N GLY A 37 -13.56 -4.26 -2.84
CA GLY A 37 -13.67 -5.29 -1.82
C GLY A 37 -15.06 -5.33 -1.18
N TYR A 38 -15.60 -4.16 -0.82
CA TYR A 38 -16.96 -4.06 -0.29
C TYR A 38 -18.01 -4.53 -1.30
N ALA A 39 -17.90 -4.11 -2.56
CA ALA A 39 -18.81 -4.55 -3.62
C ALA A 39 -18.76 -6.08 -3.85
N LYS A 40 -17.59 -6.71 -3.68
CA LYS A 40 -17.41 -8.16 -3.88
C LYS A 40 -17.85 -9.00 -2.68
N TYR A 41 -17.55 -8.55 -1.46
CA TYR A 41 -17.71 -9.38 -0.25
C TYR A 41 -18.79 -8.86 0.71
N GLY A 42 -19.41 -7.70 0.42
CA GLY A 42 -20.45 -7.10 1.25
C GLY A 42 -19.96 -6.61 2.62
N THR A 43 -18.66 -6.56 2.84
CA THR A 43 -18.06 -6.23 4.15
C THR A 43 -16.80 -5.39 4.01
N THR A 44 -16.38 -4.73 5.09
CA THR A 44 -15.19 -3.87 5.15
C THR A 44 -14.07 -4.56 5.93
N MET A 45 -12.95 -3.88 6.16
CA MET A 45 -11.88 -4.38 7.06
C MET A 45 -12.30 -4.40 8.54
N THR A 46 -13.46 -3.83 8.91
CA THR A 46 -14.01 -3.93 10.28
C THR A 46 -14.84 -5.21 10.49
N ARG A 47 -14.78 -6.15 9.54
CA ARG A 47 -15.42 -7.47 9.62
C ARG A 47 -14.92 -8.26 10.84
N GLN A 48 -15.79 -9.09 11.41
CA GLN A 48 -15.53 -9.84 12.65
C GLN A 48 -15.58 -11.37 12.45
N ASP A 49 -15.77 -11.81 11.21
CA ASP A 49 -15.91 -13.22 10.83
C ASP A 49 -14.57 -13.94 10.61
N LEU A 50 -13.45 -13.21 10.63
CA LEU A 50 -12.09 -13.76 10.56
C LEU A 50 -11.40 -13.68 11.92
N SER A 51 -10.72 -14.76 12.30
CA SER A 51 -9.86 -14.76 13.49
C SER A 51 -8.56 -14.02 13.22
N THR A 52 -7.84 -13.61 14.28
CA THR A 52 -6.49 -13.05 14.14
C THR A 52 -5.55 -13.98 13.38
N ARG A 53 -5.69 -15.31 13.53
CA ARG A 53 -4.86 -16.28 12.82
C ARG A 53 -5.13 -16.30 11.33
N ASP A 54 -6.39 -16.11 10.92
CA ASP A 54 -6.80 -16.03 9.50
C ASP A 54 -6.26 -14.75 8.88
N TRP A 55 -6.37 -13.62 9.58
CA TRP A 55 -5.75 -12.36 9.14
C TRP A 55 -4.25 -12.48 8.91
N LEU A 56 -3.53 -13.13 9.84
CA LEU A 56 -2.10 -13.37 9.69
C LEU A 56 -1.80 -14.34 8.55
N GLN A 57 -2.67 -15.33 8.31
CA GLN A 57 -2.52 -16.25 7.18
C GLN A 57 -2.62 -15.50 5.85
N HIS A 58 -3.66 -14.69 5.69
CA HIS A 58 -3.87 -13.89 4.50
C HIS A 58 -2.74 -12.87 4.29
N ALA A 59 -2.28 -12.22 5.37
CA ALA A 59 -1.13 -11.31 5.28
C ALA A 59 0.15 -12.02 4.82
N LEU A 60 0.40 -13.25 5.31
CA LEU A 60 1.52 -14.06 4.84
C LEU A 60 1.39 -14.42 3.35
N GLU A 61 0.20 -14.81 2.91
CA GLU A 61 -0.09 -15.13 1.50
C GLU A 61 0.17 -13.92 0.58
N GLU A 62 -0.34 -12.75 0.94
CA GLU A 62 -0.12 -11.50 0.18
C GLU A 62 1.36 -11.08 0.19
N ALA A 63 2.09 -11.34 1.29
CA ALA A 63 3.53 -11.08 1.35
C ALA A 63 4.33 -12.04 0.45
N LEU A 64 3.89 -13.29 0.28
CA LEU A 64 4.48 -14.23 -0.67
C LEU A 64 4.24 -13.78 -2.12
N ASP A 65 3.04 -13.28 -2.44
CA ASP A 65 2.76 -12.70 -3.74
C ASP A 65 3.68 -11.51 -4.04
N LEU A 66 3.89 -10.61 -3.07
CA LEU A 66 4.88 -9.53 -3.18
C LEU A 66 6.29 -10.08 -3.43
N ALA A 67 6.73 -11.09 -2.68
CA ALA A 67 8.05 -11.69 -2.85
C ALA A 67 8.24 -12.29 -4.25
N ILE A 68 7.20 -12.89 -4.83
CA ILE A 68 7.21 -13.41 -6.20
C ILE A 68 7.40 -12.27 -7.21
N TYR A 69 6.64 -11.17 -7.08
CA TYR A 69 6.81 -10.01 -7.97
C TYR A 69 8.24 -9.45 -7.89
N LEU A 70 8.78 -9.27 -6.68
CA LEU A 70 10.15 -8.80 -6.49
C LEU A 70 11.15 -9.74 -7.17
N LYS A 71 11.04 -11.05 -6.95
CA LYS A 71 11.96 -12.03 -7.55
C LYS A 71 11.89 -12.03 -9.08
N ARG A 72 10.69 -11.87 -9.66
CA ARG A 72 10.50 -11.76 -11.10
C ARG A 72 11.20 -10.52 -11.67
N VAL A 73 10.98 -9.35 -11.08
CA VAL A 73 11.58 -8.09 -11.54
C VAL A 73 13.10 -8.11 -11.42
N ILE A 74 13.64 -8.62 -10.31
CA ILE A 74 15.09 -8.81 -10.14
C ILE A 74 15.66 -9.70 -11.26
N ARG A 75 15.00 -10.83 -11.55
CA ARG A 75 15.43 -11.72 -12.64
C ARG A 75 15.43 -11.02 -13.99
N ASP A 76 14.42 -10.19 -14.25
CA ASP A 76 14.29 -9.46 -15.52
C ASP A 76 15.38 -8.38 -15.65
N LEU A 77 15.79 -7.74 -14.55
CA LEU A 77 16.93 -6.82 -14.53
C LEU A 77 18.26 -7.54 -14.74
N ASP A 78 18.48 -8.67 -14.07
CA ASP A 78 19.71 -9.47 -14.22
C ASP A 78 19.88 -9.98 -15.65
N ALA A 79 18.79 -10.34 -16.33
CA ALA A 79 18.81 -10.78 -17.72
C ALA A 79 19.12 -9.65 -18.71
N GLN A 80 18.70 -8.41 -18.42
CA GLN A 80 19.01 -7.23 -19.23
C GLN A 80 20.47 -6.78 -19.10
N ASN A 81 21.09 -7.10 -17.96
CA ASN A 81 22.49 -6.76 -17.67
C ASN A 81 23.50 -7.84 -18.12
N LYS A 82 23.09 -8.80 -18.96
CA LYS A 82 24.03 -9.73 -19.59
C LYS A 82 24.87 -9.00 -20.65
N PRO A 83 26.20 -9.19 -20.68
CA PRO A 83 27.06 -8.62 -21.71
C PRO A 83 26.73 -9.16 -23.11
#